data_AF-A0A8J6MBH9-F1
#
_entry.id   AF-A0A8J6MBH9-F1
#
_cell.length_a   1.000
_cell.length_b   1.000
_cell.length_c   1.000
_cell.angle_alpha   90.00
_cell.angle_beta   90.00
_cell.angle_gamma   90.00
#
_symmetry.space_group_name_H-M   'P 1'
#
loop_
_entity.id
_entity.type
_entity.pdbx_description
1 polymer ?
#
loop_
_entity_poly.entity_id
_entity_poly.type
_entity_poly.pdbx_seq_one_letter_code
_entity_poly.pdbx_strand_id
1 'polypeptide(L)'
;MGEPEKYIPVANVDELIRTTISDRMSWKLYKDCIGKTKAEWRDCKTLFDRACMESLCEEVSEKLGCPLEIASENVERFVKRAGSLIQEGDIDSDVLAQIALNHDALRTQCEAAVKSQWLATHAEEIATAQSEIDQKHKDAADAEAAYKKLLADTSKAQSKLDSILKKIEEYEALGANTVQAIRDKIGLAQQDMTGFIAELSTFMPQQSVQGGSANRWTFTPGEVCHSMDNLEGCSSWKDTFELLCDNLQLAGIGSQWTTMLSSFLYSSYLNRMPLLLAGPNAKAIADALSMTICGQKVDLLKCYGEQDSEAISSFVESDMVAVQNPFHPDWVSCISHPNNGFALWLHPFTEDLQIEPRSLYHYAYPVFTECFVDQLPSAENMDAGQETVKYDEFKPDPKYRAKVGPVKKLGLSRLMLNRLEKVLADAKCMGAISDTSMECLFGMLPMCVLSGKQEALAELLDSEKNIKSEVQAELQRYIEE
;
A
#
# COMPACT_ATOMS: atom_id res chain seq x y z
N MET A 1 68.02 84.54 -20.74
CA MET A 1 66.78 85.05 -20.14
C MET A 1 65.96 83.82 -19.76
N GLY A 2 65.74 83.59 -18.47
CA GLY A 2 64.95 82.46 -17.96
C GLY A 2 63.67 82.99 -17.35
N GLU A 3 62.53 82.41 -17.73
CA GLU A 3 61.22 82.72 -17.18
C GLU A 3 61.11 82.25 -15.72
N PRO A 4 60.39 82.98 -14.85
CA PRO A 4 60.15 82.55 -13.47
C PRO A 4 59.21 81.33 -13.40
N GLU A 5 59.62 80.29 -12.66
CA GLU A 5 58.92 79.00 -12.54
C GLU A 5 57.64 79.02 -11.68
N LYS A 6 57.27 80.15 -11.06
CA LYS A 6 56.05 80.24 -10.24
C LYS A 6 55.48 81.66 -10.20
N TYR A 7 54.25 81.80 -10.69
CA TYR A 7 53.39 82.93 -10.38
C TYR A 7 52.72 82.68 -9.03
N ILE A 8 53.00 83.53 -8.04
CA ILE A 8 52.22 83.58 -6.80
C ILE A 8 51.13 84.63 -7.04
N PRO A 9 49.84 84.25 -7.13
CA PRO A 9 48.78 85.25 -7.13
C PRO A 9 48.74 85.89 -5.74
N VAL A 10 48.86 87.21 -5.69
CA VAL A 10 48.50 88.00 -4.51
C VAL A 10 46.97 88.04 -4.46
N ALA A 11 46.36 86.91 -4.09
CA ALA A 11 44.96 86.83 -3.72
C ALA A 11 44.91 86.70 -2.20
N ASN A 12 44.03 87.46 -1.56
CA ASN A 12 43.85 87.41 -0.11
C ASN A 12 43.60 85.94 0.31
N VAL A 13 44.37 85.42 1.25
CA VAL A 13 44.29 84.02 1.69
C VAL A 13 42.88 83.67 2.13
N ASP A 14 42.16 84.62 2.73
CA ASP A 14 40.77 84.46 3.14
C ASP A 14 39.81 84.36 1.96
N GLU A 15 40.08 85.08 0.88
CA GLU A 15 39.30 85.03 -0.35
C GLU A 15 39.47 83.69 -1.07
N LEU A 16 40.67 83.10 -1.02
CA LEU A 16 40.99 81.79 -1.57
C LEU A 16 40.38 80.65 -0.75
N ILE A 17 40.44 80.73 0.58
CA ILE A 17 39.80 79.74 1.48
C ILE A 17 38.28 79.78 1.31
N ARG A 18 37.69 80.97 1.20
CA ARG A 18 36.25 81.16 0.95
C ARG A 18 35.78 80.51 -0.34
N THR A 19 36.47 80.77 -1.47
CA THR A 19 36.11 80.13 -2.75
C THR A 19 36.24 78.61 -2.67
N THR A 20 37.31 78.12 -2.03
CA THR A 20 37.54 76.68 -1.88
C THR A 20 36.45 75.97 -1.06
N ILE A 21 35.94 76.59 0.02
CA ILE A 21 34.88 76.00 0.85
C ILE A 21 33.51 76.12 0.16
N SER A 22 33.20 77.26 -0.46
CA SER A 22 31.92 77.46 -1.16
C SER A 22 31.77 76.54 -2.40
N ASP A 23 32.89 76.16 -3.02
CA ASP A 23 32.93 75.17 -4.11
C ASP A 23 32.75 73.72 -3.60
N ARG A 24 33.28 73.40 -2.40
CA ARG A 24 33.08 72.10 -1.77
C ARG A 24 31.66 71.90 -1.25
N MET A 25 30.96 72.98 -0.89
CA MET A 25 29.55 72.96 -0.46
C MET A 25 28.59 72.75 -1.64
N SER A 26 28.79 71.65 -2.35
CA SER A 26 27.99 71.28 -3.51
C SER A 26 26.61 70.77 -3.11
N TRP A 27 25.65 70.94 -4.02
CA TRP A 27 24.31 70.38 -3.87
C TRP A 27 24.32 68.86 -3.63
N LYS A 28 25.26 68.15 -4.24
CA LYS A 28 25.37 66.69 -4.12
C LYS A 28 25.69 66.28 -2.68
N LEU A 29 26.68 66.94 -2.07
CA LEU A 29 27.04 66.72 -0.67
C LEU A 29 25.88 67.06 0.29
N TYR A 30 25.20 68.18 0.05
CA TYR A 30 24.07 68.61 0.87
C TYR A 30 22.90 67.61 0.80
N LYS A 31 22.60 67.09 -0.40
CA LYS A 31 21.57 66.06 -0.57
C LYS A 31 21.95 64.77 0.14
N ASP A 32 23.21 64.33 0.04
CA ASP A 32 23.66 63.05 0.60
C ASP A 32 23.73 63.08 2.14
N CYS A 33 24.04 64.22 2.76
CA CYS A 33 24.15 64.33 4.22
C CYS A 33 22.86 64.81 4.93
N ILE A 34 22.06 65.67 4.29
CA ILE A 34 20.93 66.35 4.93
C ILE A 34 19.58 65.94 4.29
N GLY A 35 19.57 65.49 3.04
CA GLY A 35 18.38 64.91 2.38
C GLY A 35 17.25 65.90 2.04
N LYS A 36 17.51 67.20 2.14
CA LYS A 36 16.52 68.28 1.96
C LYS A 36 16.50 68.84 0.54
N THR A 37 15.62 69.81 0.26
CA THR A 37 15.34 70.30 -1.10
C THR A 37 16.42 71.25 -1.62
N LYS A 38 16.47 71.41 -2.95
CA LYS A 38 17.44 72.29 -3.63
C LYS A 38 17.20 73.77 -3.33
N ALA A 39 15.98 74.16 -2.94
CA ALA A 39 15.67 75.51 -2.51
C ALA A 39 16.33 75.82 -1.16
N GLU A 40 16.16 74.92 -0.18
CA GLU A 40 16.78 75.03 1.14
C GLU A 40 18.32 75.01 1.07
N TRP A 41 18.91 74.23 0.16
CA TRP A 41 20.36 74.29 -0.08
C TRP A 41 20.82 75.66 -0.59
N ARG A 42 20.06 76.30 -1.50
CA ARG A 42 20.40 77.66 -1.97
C ARG A 42 20.28 78.66 -0.84
N ASP A 43 19.26 78.56 -0.01
CA ASP A 43 19.07 79.46 1.13
C ASP A 43 20.20 79.30 2.15
N CYS A 44 20.61 78.06 2.45
CA CYS A 44 21.78 77.77 3.27
C CYS A 44 23.09 78.29 2.64
N LYS A 45 23.29 78.09 1.34
CA LYS A 45 24.48 78.60 0.63
C LYS A 45 24.51 80.13 0.64
N THR A 46 23.36 80.78 0.49
CA THR A 46 23.22 82.25 0.53
C THR A 46 23.45 82.79 1.93
N LEU A 47 22.97 82.10 2.97
CA LEU A 47 23.26 82.43 4.37
C LEU A 47 24.76 82.27 4.68
N PHE A 48 25.40 81.21 4.16
CA PHE A 48 26.83 80.98 4.31
C PHE A 48 27.66 82.06 3.61
N ASP A 49 27.37 82.35 2.33
CA ASP A 49 28.05 83.40 1.59
C ASP A 49 27.87 84.77 2.27
N ARG A 50 26.70 85.03 2.89
CA ARG A 50 26.42 86.26 3.64
C ARG A 50 27.08 86.31 5.03
N ALA A 51 27.18 85.19 5.74
CA ALA A 51 27.90 85.10 7.01
C ALA A 51 29.43 85.23 6.82
N CYS A 52 29.93 84.95 5.62
CA CYS A 52 31.33 85.08 5.23
C CYS A 52 31.65 86.42 4.50
N MET A 53 30.71 87.37 4.42
CA MET A 53 30.88 88.62 3.66
C MET A 53 31.52 89.78 4.44
N GLU A 54 31.48 89.76 5.77
CA GLU A 54 32.25 90.65 6.63
C GLU A 54 33.05 89.75 7.57
N SER A 55 34.37 89.92 7.62
CA SER A 55 35.16 89.00 8.45
C SER A 55 34.77 89.26 9.90
N LEU A 56 34.13 88.28 10.52
CA LEU A 56 33.63 88.34 11.90
C LEU A 56 34.71 88.85 12.88
N CYS A 57 35.99 88.60 12.57
CA CYS A 57 37.15 89.08 13.32
C CYS A 57 37.39 90.59 13.18
N GLU A 58 37.15 91.19 12.00
CA GLU A 58 37.23 92.65 11.80
C GLU A 58 36.10 93.36 12.57
N GLU A 59 34.88 92.84 12.53
CA GLU A 59 33.74 93.43 13.23
C GLU A 59 33.87 93.33 14.77
N VAL A 60 34.43 92.22 15.25
CA VAL A 60 34.74 91.99 16.67
C VAL A 60 35.92 92.86 17.12
N SER A 61 36.94 93.05 16.27
CA SER A 61 38.07 93.96 16.52
C SER A 61 37.62 95.42 16.65
N GLU A 62 36.72 95.86 15.77
CA GLU A 62 36.17 97.22 15.78
C GLU A 62 35.28 97.48 17.01
N LYS A 63 34.41 96.53 17.37
CA LYS A 63 33.49 96.67 18.51
C LYS A 63 34.16 96.53 19.88
N LEU A 64 35.26 95.77 19.98
CA LEU A 64 36.02 95.59 21.23
C LEU A 64 37.22 96.54 21.33
N GLY A 65 37.57 97.27 20.27
CA GLY A 65 38.73 98.16 20.23
C GLY A 65 40.06 97.42 20.42
N CYS A 66 40.16 96.18 19.94
CA CYS A 66 41.33 95.31 20.12
C CYS A 66 41.98 94.95 18.77
N PRO A 67 43.31 94.70 18.71
CA PRO A 67 43.98 94.25 17.50
C PRO A 67 43.33 92.98 16.91
N LEU A 68 43.35 92.87 15.58
CA LEU A 68 42.68 91.81 14.82
C LEU A 68 43.09 90.39 15.28
N GLU A 69 44.34 90.23 15.70
CA GLU A 69 44.88 88.98 16.24
C GLU A 69 44.18 88.54 17.55
N ILE A 70 43.87 89.49 18.44
CA ILE A 70 43.14 89.23 19.69
C ILE A 70 41.66 88.97 19.42
N ALA A 71 41.07 89.66 18.44
CA ALA A 71 39.70 89.41 18.02
C ALA A 71 39.54 87.99 17.44
N SER A 72 40.48 87.57 16.59
CA SER A 72 40.52 86.22 16.02
C SER A 72 40.65 85.15 17.10
N GLU A 73 41.56 85.33 18.06
CA GLU A 73 41.77 84.37 19.16
C GLU A 73 40.53 84.26 20.08
N ASN A 74 39.80 85.36 20.31
CA ASN A 74 38.56 85.35 21.09
C ASN A 74 37.41 84.65 20.35
N VAL A 75 37.29 84.87 19.03
CA VAL A 75 36.31 84.18 18.18
C VAL A 75 36.62 82.67 18.15
N GLU A 76 37.87 82.29 17.98
CA GLU A 76 38.30 80.89 17.97
C GLU A 76 38.08 80.20 19.33
N ARG A 77 38.29 80.93 20.44
CA ARG A 77 38.00 80.45 21.80
C ARG A 77 36.51 80.28 22.05
N PHE A 78 35.67 81.18 21.53
CA PHE A 78 34.22 81.07 21.60
C PHE A 78 33.71 79.86 20.80
N VAL A 79 34.21 79.66 19.58
CA VAL A 79 33.86 78.51 18.73
C VAL A 79 34.30 77.19 19.38
N LYS A 80 35.50 77.13 19.97
CA LYS A 80 35.95 75.96 20.75
C LYS A 80 35.06 75.69 21.97
N ARG A 81 34.65 76.72 22.71
CA ARG A 81 33.73 76.58 23.87
C ARG A 81 32.33 76.11 23.45
N ALA A 82 31.80 76.65 22.37
CA ALA A 82 30.52 76.23 21.81
C ALA A 82 30.59 74.79 21.30
N GLY A 83 31.70 74.39 20.66
CA GLY A 83 31.95 73.01 20.25
C GLY A 83 32.01 72.02 21.42
N SER A 84 32.63 72.40 22.55
CA SER A 84 32.66 71.55 23.75
C SER A 84 31.30 71.42 24.46
N LEU A 85 30.46 72.47 24.44
CA LEU A 85 29.11 72.44 25.01
C LEU A 85 28.13 71.57 24.21
N ILE A 86 28.43 71.29 22.94
CA ILE A 86 27.63 70.43 22.05
C ILE A 86 28.05 68.95 22.18
N GLN A 87 29.26 68.66 22.67
CA GLN A 87 29.81 67.30 22.76
C GLN A 87 29.65 66.63 24.13
N GLU A 88 29.50 67.37 25.22
CA GLU A 88 29.10 66.82 26.52
C GLU A 88 27.63 67.14 26.78
N GLY A 89 26.84 66.10 27.10
CA GLY A 89 25.39 66.12 27.20
C GLY A 89 24.81 67.33 27.93
N ASP A 90 23.79 67.90 27.28
CA ASP A 90 23.10 69.14 27.59
C ASP A 90 22.66 69.25 29.07
N ILE A 91 23.21 70.22 29.79
CA ILE A 91 22.80 70.59 31.17
C ILE A 91 21.30 70.88 31.23
N ASP A 92 20.70 71.36 30.12
CA ASP A 92 19.28 71.63 30.05
C ASP A 92 18.44 70.34 30.01
N SER A 93 18.96 69.22 29.49
CA SER A 93 18.26 67.93 29.53
C SER A 93 18.20 67.35 30.95
N ASP A 94 19.29 67.43 31.71
CA ASP A 94 19.33 66.94 33.09
C ASP A 94 18.49 67.79 34.04
N VAL A 95 18.45 69.11 33.84
CA VAL A 95 17.57 70.02 34.60
C VAL A 95 16.11 69.77 34.24
N LEU A 96 15.77 69.59 32.96
CA LEU A 96 14.40 69.24 32.54
C LEU A 96 13.99 67.85 33.07
N ALA A 97 14.89 66.87 33.09
CA ALA A 97 14.65 65.55 33.66
C ALA A 97 14.41 65.62 35.18
N GLN A 98 15.22 66.40 35.91
CA GLN A 98 15.04 66.65 37.35
C GLN A 98 13.69 67.35 37.65
N ILE A 99 13.31 68.34 36.84
CA ILE A 99 12.00 69.03 36.98
C ILE A 99 10.84 68.06 36.69
N ALA A 100 10.95 67.23 35.66
CA ALA A 100 9.96 66.22 35.33
C ALA A 100 9.82 65.15 36.42
N LEU A 101 10.91 64.75 37.07
CA LEU A 101 10.91 63.76 38.15
C LEU A 101 10.37 64.30 39.49
N ASN A 102 10.65 65.57 39.80
CA ASN A 102 10.29 66.20 41.07
C ASN A 102 8.88 66.83 41.09
N HIS A 103 8.22 66.96 39.93
CA HIS A 103 6.87 67.51 39.83
C HIS A 103 5.85 66.41 39.48
N ASP A 104 5.12 65.90 40.49
CA ASP A 104 4.27 64.71 40.35
C ASP A 104 3.27 64.77 39.20
N ALA A 105 2.61 65.93 38.99
CA ALA A 105 1.64 66.06 37.90
C ALA A 105 2.30 66.03 36.51
N LEU A 106 3.52 66.53 36.40
CA LEU A 106 4.27 66.55 35.13
C LEU A 106 4.88 65.16 34.88
N ARG A 107 5.43 64.52 35.92
CA ARG A 107 5.88 63.13 35.87
C ARG A 107 4.79 62.20 35.37
N THR A 108 3.59 62.32 35.95
CA THR A 108 2.44 61.49 35.58
C THR A 108 2.02 61.72 34.13
N GLN A 109 2.06 62.96 33.63
CA GLN A 109 1.76 63.27 32.23
C GLN A 109 2.84 62.72 31.29
N CYS A 110 4.11 62.85 31.63
CA CYS A 110 5.22 62.29 30.86
C CYS A 110 5.17 60.76 30.82
N GLU A 111 4.98 60.10 31.97
CA GLU A 111 4.80 58.64 32.06
C GLU A 111 3.57 58.17 31.26
N ALA A 112 2.46 58.91 31.32
CA ALA A 112 1.26 58.60 30.54
C ALA A 112 1.49 58.76 29.02
N ALA A 113 2.17 59.82 28.60
CA ALA A 113 2.51 60.06 27.20
C ALA A 113 3.49 58.98 26.68
N VAL A 114 4.53 58.64 27.45
CA VAL A 114 5.47 57.57 27.13
C VAL A 114 4.77 56.22 27.07
N LYS A 115 3.91 55.90 28.05
CA LYS A 115 3.12 54.67 28.06
C LYS A 115 2.17 54.59 26.86
N SER A 116 1.48 55.68 26.52
CA SER A 116 0.58 55.74 25.36
C SER A 116 1.36 55.56 24.06
N GLN A 117 2.51 56.21 23.92
CA GLN A 117 3.35 56.09 22.73
C GLN A 117 3.90 54.66 22.62
N TRP A 118 4.36 54.07 23.72
CA TRP A 118 4.86 52.70 23.76
C TRP A 118 3.79 51.67 23.41
N LEU A 119 2.58 51.80 23.97
CA LEU A 119 1.44 50.95 23.63
C LEU A 119 1.05 51.08 22.16
N ALA A 120 1.14 52.28 21.58
CA ALA A 120 0.85 52.50 20.17
C ALA A 120 1.93 51.90 19.26
N THR A 121 3.22 52.05 19.59
CA THR A 121 4.32 51.49 18.79
C THR A 121 4.45 49.97 18.90
N HIS A 122 4.05 49.37 20.02
CA HIS A 122 4.13 47.92 20.24
C HIS A 122 2.75 47.23 20.18
N ALA A 123 1.73 47.92 19.64
CA ALA A 123 0.37 47.38 19.54
C ALA A 123 0.31 46.08 18.75
N GLU A 124 1.07 46.00 17.65
CA GLU A 124 1.13 44.83 16.78
C GLU A 124 1.83 43.64 17.46
N GLU A 125 2.91 43.90 18.20
CA GLU A 125 3.62 42.88 18.99
C GLU A 125 2.73 42.31 20.11
N ILE A 126 2.00 43.18 20.82
CA ILE A 126 1.06 42.77 21.87
C ILE A 126 -0.10 41.96 21.28
N ALA A 127 -0.65 42.38 20.13
CA ALA A 127 -1.73 41.65 19.45
C ALA A 127 -1.25 40.27 18.97
N THR A 128 -0.02 40.18 18.46
CA THR A 128 0.60 38.92 18.03
C THR A 128 0.82 37.99 19.22
N ALA A 129 1.40 38.49 20.32
CA ALA A 129 1.62 37.71 21.53
C ALA A 129 0.29 37.22 22.14
N GLN A 130 -0.77 38.04 22.13
CA GLN A 130 -2.08 37.63 22.62
C GLN A 130 -2.70 36.55 21.73
N SER A 131 -2.59 36.68 20.41
CA SER A 131 -3.04 35.66 19.45
C SER A 131 -2.31 34.32 19.64
N GLU A 132 -1.00 34.35 19.87
CA GLU A 132 -0.21 33.15 20.18
C GLU A 132 -0.63 32.48 21.49
N ILE A 133 -0.93 33.28 22.52
CA ILE A 133 -1.45 32.78 23.80
C ILE A 133 -2.81 32.10 23.60
N ASP A 134 -3.73 32.76 22.89
CA ASP A 134 -5.07 32.23 22.64
C ASP A 134 -5.00 30.93 21.81
N GLN A 135 -4.12 30.89 20.80
CA GLN A 135 -3.88 29.69 20.00
C GLN A 135 -3.32 28.55 20.85
N LYS A 136 -2.32 28.81 21.70
CA LYS A 136 -1.76 27.78 22.61
C LYS A 136 -2.79 27.28 23.61
N HIS A 137 -3.67 28.15 24.12
CA HIS A 137 -4.76 27.72 25.00
C HIS A 137 -5.75 26.79 24.27
N LYS A 138 -6.07 27.09 23.02
CA LYS A 138 -6.90 26.23 22.18
C LYS A 138 -6.24 24.88 21.92
N ASP A 139 -4.97 24.89 21.51
CA ASP A 139 -4.20 23.66 21.25
C ASP A 139 -4.09 22.78 22.51
N ALA A 140 -3.90 23.40 23.69
CA ALA A 140 -3.87 22.69 24.96
C ALA A 140 -5.23 22.05 25.30
N ALA A 141 -6.34 22.75 25.07
CA ALA A 141 -7.68 22.23 25.28
C ALA A 141 -7.99 21.06 24.33
N ASP A 142 -7.61 21.17 23.05
CA ASP A 142 -7.78 20.12 22.05
C ASP A 142 -6.92 18.89 22.39
N ALA A 143 -5.67 19.10 22.85
CA ALA A 143 -4.79 18.03 23.31
C ALA A 143 -5.34 17.32 24.56
N GLU A 144 -5.91 18.06 25.52
CA GLU A 144 -6.51 17.47 26.72
C GLU A 144 -7.76 16.63 26.37
N ALA A 145 -8.59 17.11 25.43
CA ALA A 145 -9.74 16.36 24.93
C ALA A 145 -9.31 15.06 24.21
N ALA A 146 -8.28 15.14 23.37
CA ALA A 146 -7.70 13.97 22.70
C ALA A 146 -7.12 12.96 23.71
N TYR A 147 -6.41 13.44 24.72
CA TYR A 147 -5.86 12.61 25.80
C TYR A 147 -6.97 11.88 26.58
N LYS A 148 -8.04 12.58 26.97
CA LYS A 148 -9.20 11.98 27.65
C LYS A 148 -9.86 10.89 26.81
N LYS A 149 -9.98 11.10 25.49
CA LYS A 149 -10.51 10.09 24.57
C LYS A 149 -9.59 8.86 24.50
N LEU A 150 -8.29 9.07 24.36
CA LEU A 150 -7.31 7.98 24.33
C LEU A 150 -7.36 7.13 25.61
N LEU A 151 -7.48 7.78 26.77
CA LEU A 151 -7.57 7.12 28.06
C LEU A 151 -8.84 6.25 28.18
N ALA A 152 -9.97 6.73 27.67
CA ALA A 152 -11.21 5.95 27.60
C ALA A 152 -11.07 4.72 26.68
N ASP A 153 -10.44 4.90 25.51
CA ASP A 153 -10.19 3.81 24.56
C ASP A 153 -9.23 2.77 25.13
N THR A 154 -8.17 3.18 25.83
CA THR A 154 -7.24 2.28 26.53
C THR A 154 -7.96 1.48 27.62
N SER A 155 -8.80 2.12 28.43
CA SER A 155 -9.61 1.42 29.45
C SER A 155 -10.54 0.37 28.83
N LYS A 156 -11.20 0.72 27.71
CA LYS A 156 -12.04 -0.22 26.96
C LYS A 156 -11.23 -1.38 26.40
N ALA A 157 -10.06 -1.13 25.82
CA ALA A 157 -9.17 -2.17 25.32
C ALA A 157 -8.71 -3.12 26.44
N GLN A 158 -8.36 -2.59 27.60
CA GLN A 158 -7.97 -3.39 28.76
C GLN A 158 -9.12 -4.30 29.24
N SER A 159 -10.35 -3.77 29.33
CA SER A 159 -11.51 -4.59 29.71
C SER A 159 -11.81 -5.73 28.72
N LYS A 160 -11.55 -5.52 27.43
CA LYS A 160 -11.68 -6.56 26.40
C LYS A 160 -10.59 -7.61 26.54
N LEU A 161 -9.35 -7.20 26.79
CA LEU A 161 -8.23 -8.11 27.02
C LEU A 161 -8.52 -9.04 28.20
N ASP A 162 -8.96 -8.49 29.33
CA ASP A 162 -9.32 -9.26 30.51
C ASP A 162 -10.46 -10.25 30.22
N SER A 163 -11.45 -9.85 29.41
CA SER A 163 -12.53 -10.74 28.98
C SER A 163 -12.05 -11.86 28.08
N ILE A 164 -11.09 -11.60 27.18
CA ILE A 164 -10.53 -12.61 26.29
C ILE A 164 -9.69 -13.61 27.10
N LEU A 165 -8.87 -13.13 28.02
CA LEU A 165 -8.06 -14.00 28.90
C LEU A 165 -8.94 -14.94 29.73
N LYS A 166 -10.06 -14.46 30.29
CA LYS A 166 -11.03 -15.32 30.98
C LYS A 166 -11.61 -16.41 30.09
N LYS A 167 -11.93 -16.08 28.83
CA LYS A 167 -12.44 -17.09 27.87
C LYS A 167 -11.39 -18.12 27.52
N ILE A 168 -10.12 -17.71 27.40
CA ILE A 168 -9.01 -18.65 27.16
C ILE A 168 -8.91 -19.62 28.33
N GLU A 169 -8.91 -19.14 29.58
CA GLU A 169 -8.90 -20.01 30.77
C GLU A 169 -10.11 -20.97 30.79
N GLU A 170 -11.31 -20.50 30.44
CA GLU A 170 -12.51 -21.34 30.33
C GLU A 170 -12.34 -22.44 29.26
N TYR A 171 -11.82 -22.09 28.08
CA TYR A 171 -11.58 -23.06 27.00
C TYR A 171 -10.47 -24.05 27.31
N GLU A 172 -9.39 -23.62 27.97
CA GLU A 172 -8.34 -24.52 28.43
C GLU A 172 -8.86 -25.51 29.47
N ALA A 173 -9.66 -25.05 30.43
CA ALA A 173 -10.32 -25.93 31.41
C ALA A 173 -11.28 -26.92 30.73
N LEU A 174 -12.08 -26.45 29.75
CA LEU A 174 -12.95 -27.31 28.96
C LEU A 174 -12.15 -28.35 28.17
N GLY A 175 -11.04 -27.94 27.54
CA GLY A 175 -10.16 -28.82 26.78
C GLY A 175 -9.54 -29.90 27.67
N ALA A 176 -9.00 -29.52 28.84
CA ALA A 176 -8.45 -30.46 29.81
C ALA A 176 -9.49 -31.47 30.31
N ASN A 177 -10.70 -31.00 30.65
CA ASN A 177 -11.81 -31.85 31.06
C ASN A 177 -12.24 -32.82 29.94
N THR A 178 -12.26 -32.34 28.70
CA THR A 178 -12.64 -33.15 27.52
C THR A 178 -11.59 -34.22 27.24
N VAL A 179 -10.30 -33.88 27.26
CA VAL A 179 -9.21 -34.85 27.08
C VAL A 179 -9.23 -35.90 28.18
N GLN A 180 -9.48 -35.51 29.43
CA GLN A 180 -9.60 -36.47 30.53
C GLN A 180 -10.80 -37.38 30.34
N ALA A 181 -11.98 -36.84 29.99
CA ALA A 181 -13.18 -37.63 29.72
C ALA A 181 -12.99 -38.61 28.56
N ILE A 182 -12.28 -38.21 27.50
CA ILE A 182 -11.92 -39.09 26.38
C ILE A 182 -10.99 -40.21 26.86
N ARG A 183 -9.96 -39.90 27.65
CA ARG A 183 -9.05 -40.93 28.21
C ARG A 183 -9.79 -41.93 29.08
N ASP A 184 -10.69 -41.44 29.94
CA ASP A 184 -11.50 -42.29 30.81
C ASP A 184 -12.42 -43.20 29.98
N LYS A 185 -13.07 -42.65 28.94
CA LYS A 185 -13.88 -43.43 27.99
C LYS A 185 -13.07 -44.46 27.20
N ILE A 186 -11.85 -44.13 26.76
CA ILE A 186 -10.96 -45.09 26.09
C ILE A 186 -10.54 -46.20 27.07
N GLY A 187 -10.23 -45.86 28.32
CA GLY A 187 -9.91 -46.84 29.35
C GLY A 187 -11.08 -47.79 29.62
N LEU A 188 -12.30 -47.27 29.70
CA LEU A 188 -13.52 -48.07 29.81
C LEU A 188 -13.74 -48.92 28.56
N ALA A 189 -13.54 -48.39 27.36
CA ALA A 189 -13.66 -49.11 26.10
C ALA A 189 -12.64 -50.25 25.95
N GLN A 190 -11.45 -50.10 26.51
CA GLN A 190 -10.45 -51.18 26.56
C GLN A 190 -10.87 -52.32 27.50
N GLN A 191 -11.68 -52.04 28.52
CA GLN A 191 -12.21 -53.03 29.46
C GLN A 191 -13.55 -53.63 28.98
N ASP A 192 -14.37 -52.85 28.29
CA ASP A 192 -15.67 -53.22 27.73
C ASP A 192 -15.83 -52.66 26.31
N MET A 193 -15.19 -53.35 25.36
CA MET A 193 -15.23 -52.99 23.94
C MET A 193 -16.66 -53.14 23.37
N THR A 194 -17.47 -54.03 23.92
CA THR A 194 -18.84 -54.26 23.47
C THR A 194 -19.78 -53.12 23.88
N GLY A 195 -19.67 -52.65 25.12
CA GLY A 195 -20.38 -51.46 25.61
C GLY A 195 -19.99 -50.20 24.84
N PHE A 196 -18.69 -50.03 24.55
CA PHE A 196 -18.20 -48.92 23.73
C PHE A 196 -18.74 -48.95 22.30
N ILE A 197 -18.74 -50.11 21.62
CA ILE A 197 -19.32 -50.26 20.27
C ILE A 197 -20.83 -50.02 20.29
N ALA A 198 -21.54 -50.40 21.36
CA ALA A 198 -22.96 -50.12 21.52
C ALA A 198 -23.25 -48.62 21.68
N GLU A 199 -22.46 -47.90 22.48
CA GLU A 199 -22.54 -46.44 22.57
C GLU A 199 -22.18 -45.77 21.24
N LEU A 200 -21.11 -46.18 20.58
CA LEU A 200 -20.69 -45.62 19.29
C LEU A 200 -21.74 -45.86 18.21
N SER A 201 -22.44 -47.00 18.26
CA SER A 201 -23.55 -47.33 17.35
C SER A 201 -24.75 -46.38 17.47
N THR A 202 -24.88 -45.62 18.58
CA THR A 202 -25.92 -44.58 18.72
C THR A 202 -25.54 -43.26 18.04
N PHE A 203 -24.25 -43.01 17.82
CA PHE A 203 -23.73 -41.82 17.13
C PHE A 203 -23.31 -42.10 15.68
N MET A 204 -23.10 -43.38 15.34
CA MET A 204 -23.03 -43.83 13.96
C MET A 204 -24.38 -43.53 13.31
N PRO A 205 -24.42 -42.99 12.08
CA PRO A 205 -25.68 -42.75 11.41
C PRO A 205 -26.44 -44.07 11.31
N GLN A 206 -27.50 -44.21 12.11
CA GLN A 206 -28.49 -45.25 11.88
C GLN A 206 -29.10 -44.94 10.54
N GLN A 207 -28.74 -45.73 9.53
CA GLN A 207 -29.39 -45.71 8.23
C GLN A 207 -30.88 -45.82 8.49
N SER A 208 -31.62 -44.74 8.25
CA SER A 208 -33.06 -44.81 8.11
C SER A 208 -33.30 -45.75 6.94
N VAL A 209 -33.69 -46.99 7.26
CA VAL A 209 -34.14 -47.97 6.29
C VAL A 209 -35.45 -47.45 5.72
N GLN A 210 -35.34 -46.56 4.73
CA GLN A 210 -36.40 -46.22 3.81
C GLN A 210 -35.96 -46.66 2.43
N GLY A 211 -36.44 -47.85 2.05
CA GLY A 211 -36.81 -48.19 0.68
C GLY A 211 -35.73 -48.14 -0.40
N GLY A 212 -35.12 -49.30 -0.68
CA GLY A 212 -34.99 -49.76 -2.07
C GLY A 212 -33.97 -49.06 -2.97
N SER A 213 -32.75 -48.86 -2.49
CA SER A 213 -31.57 -48.92 -3.35
C SER A 213 -30.42 -49.46 -2.51
N ALA A 214 -29.75 -50.51 -2.99
CA ALA A 214 -28.58 -51.02 -2.30
C ALA A 214 -27.54 -49.89 -2.21
N ASN A 215 -26.97 -49.68 -1.03
CA ASN A 215 -25.95 -48.65 -0.78
C ASN A 215 -24.63 -49.09 -1.45
N ARG A 216 -24.57 -48.93 -2.78
CA ARG A 216 -23.52 -49.40 -3.68
C ARG A 216 -23.06 -48.26 -4.56
N TRP A 217 -21.87 -48.42 -5.14
CA TRP A 217 -21.36 -47.50 -6.14
C TRP A 217 -22.29 -47.46 -7.35
N THR A 218 -22.47 -46.25 -7.89
CA THR A 218 -23.32 -46.05 -9.06
C THR A 218 -22.55 -45.31 -10.14
N PHE A 219 -22.64 -45.80 -11.37
CA PHE A 219 -22.20 -45.07 -12.56
C PHE A 219 -23.41 -44.45 -13.24
N THR A 220 -23.30 -43.18 -13.63
CA THR A 220 -24.34 -42.46 -14.37
C THR A 220 -23.71 -41.85 -15.61
N PRO A 221 -24.10 -42.29 -16.81
CA PRO A 221 -23.64 -41.66 -18.05
C PRO A 221 -24.01 -40.18 -18.10
N GLY A 222 -23.15 -39.40 -18.74
CA GLY A 222 -23.37 -38.01 -19.04
C GLY A 222 -24.65 -37.77 -19.83
N GLU A 223 -25.36 -36.70 -19.52
CA GLU A 223 -26.50 -36.26 -20.32
C GLU A 223 -25.98 -35.63 -21.63
N VAL A 224 -26.39 -36.18 -22.76
CA VAL A 224 -26.05 -35.69 -24.10
C VAL A 224 -26.85 -34.43 -24.40
N CYS A 225 -26.20 -33.40 -24.94
CA CYS A 225 -26.91 -32.23 -25.41
C CYS A 225 -27.71 -32.56 -26.67
N HIS A 226 -29.04 -32.47 -26.59
CA HIS A 226 -29.95 -32.75 -27.72
C HIS A 226 -30.48 -31.48 -28.41
N SER A 227 -30.22 -30.30 -27.85
CA SER A 227 -30.66 -29.02 -28.41
C SER A 227 -29.73 -28.58 -29.53
N MET A 228 -30.28 -28.34 -30.73
CA MET A 228 -29.51 -27.71 -31.82
C MET A 228 -29.06 -26.28 -31.48
N ASP A 229 -29.76 -25.61 -30.57
CA ASP A 229 -29.41 -24.25 -30.15
C ASP A 229 -28.18 -24.20 -29.23
N ASN A 230 -27.79 -25.35 -28.65
CA ASN A 230 -26.66 -25.47 -27.72
C ASN A 230 -25.56 -26.39 -28.30
N LEU A 231 -25.45 -26.48 -29.62
CA LEU A 231 -24.44 -27.26 -30.33
C LEU A 231 -23.51 -26.32 -31.07
N GLU A 232 -22.23 -26.29 -30.68
CA GLU A 232 -21.22 -25.41 -31.27
C GLU A 232 -20.27 -26.21 -32.17
N GLY A 233 -20.08 -25.73 -33.40
CA GLY A 233 -19.29 -26.42 -34.40
C GLY A 233 -17.80 -26.13 -34.28
N CYS A 234 -17.02 -27.06 -33.74
CA CYS A 234 -15.56 -26.95 -33.66
C CYS A 234 -14.89 -27.43 -34.95
N SER A 235 -14.10 -26.57 -35.58
CA SER A 235 -13.32 -26.87 -36.80
C SER A 235 -11.82 -26.83 -36.58
N SER A 236 -11.37 -26.45 -35.37
CA SER A 236 -9.98 -26.45 -34.96
C SER A 236 -9.84 -26.68 -33.45
N TRP A 237 -8.64 -27.05 -32.98
CA TRP A 237 -8.40 -27.16 -31.54
C TRP A 237 -8.56 -25.81 -30.83
N LYS A 238 -8.40 -24.69 -31.54
CA LYS A 238 -8.61 -23.34 -31.00
C LYS A 238 -10.09 -23.07 -30.78
N ASP A 239 -10.94 -23.51 -31.69
CA ASP A 239 -12.40 -23.38 -31.56
C ASP A 239 -12.86 -24.15 -30.31
N THR A 240 -12.36 -25.38 -30.11
CA THR A 240 -12.59 -26.14 -28.88
C THR A 240 -12.08 -25.42 -27.64
N PHE A 241 -10.92 -24.79 -27.72
CA PHE A 241 -10.34 -24.04 -26.60
C PHE A 241 -11.14 -22.77 -26.27
N GLU A 242 -11.62 -22.05 -27.29
CA GLU A 242 -12.47 -20.87 -27.14
C GLU A 242 -13.82 -21.26 -26.52
N LEU A 243 -14.46 -22.33 -27.03
CA LEU A 243 -15.67 -22.89 -26.44
C LEU A 243 -15.45 -23.32 -24.98
N LEU A 244 -14.30 -23.91 -24.64
CA LEU A 244 -13.98 -24.24 -23.25
C LEU A 244 -13.91 -22.99 -22.37
N CYS A 245 -13.36 -21.90 -22.89
CA CYS A 245 -13.32 -20.62 -22.16
C CYS A 245 -14.73 -20.12 -21.86
N ASP A 246 -15.64 -20.16 -22.84
CA ASP A 246 -17.02 -19.71 -22.67
C ASP A 246 -17.77 -20.59 -21.67
N ASN A 247 -17.67 -21.92 -21.81
CA ASN A 247 -18.30 -22.86 -20.88
C ASN A 247 -17.74 -22.75 -19.46
N LEU A 248 -16.45 -22.46 -19.27
CA LEU A 248 -15.90 -22.25 -17.93
C LEU A 248 -16.40 -20.96 -17.29
N GLN A 249 -16.65 -19.89 -18.04
CA GLN A 249 -17.32 -18.71 -17.49
C GLN A 249 -18.72 -19.06 -17.00
N LEU A 250 -19.46 -19.88 -17.76
CA LEU A 250 -20.75 -20.42 -17.33
C LEU A 250 -20.64 -21.37 -16.13
N ALA A 251 -19.50 -22.03 -15.93
CA ALA A 251 -19.20 -22.79 -14.71
C ALA A 251 -18.89 -21.89 -13.49
N GLY A 252 -18.95 -20.57 -13.62
CA GLY A 252 -18.71 -19.59 -12.56
C GLY A 252 -17.25 -19.19 -12.39
N ILE A 253 -16.41 -19.43 -13.40
CA ILE A 253 -15.00 -19.01 -13.41
C ILE A 253 -14.89 -17.54 -13.82
N GLY A 254 -14.17 -16.77 -13.00
CA GLY A 254 -13.90 -15.36 -13.28
C GLY A 254 -13.12 -15.18 -14.58
N SER A 255 -13.51 -14.18 -15.39
CA SER A 255 -12.93 -13.92 -16.72
C SER A 255 -11.40 -13.76 -16.74
N GLN A 256 -10.81 -13.25 -15.65
CA GLN A 256 -9.37 -13.10 -15.47
C GLN A 256 -8.62 -14.44 -15.37
N TRP A 257 -9.32 -15.50 -14.97
CA TRP A 257 -8.78 -16.85 -14.76
C TRP A 257 -9.06 -17.79 -15.93
N THR A 258 -10.13 -17.54 -16.68
CA THR A 258 -10.66 -18.42 -17.73
C THR A 258 -9.58 -18.95 -18.67
N THR A 259 -8.79 -18.07 -19.30
CA THR A 259 -7.74 -18.52 -20.24
C THR A 259 -6.72 -19.45 -19.59
N MET A 260 -6.30 -19.17 -18.35
CA MET A 260 -5.30 -19.99 -17.66
C MET A 260 -5.88 -21.35 -17.28
N LEU A 261 -7.08 -21.37 -16.68
CA LEU A 261 -7.74 -22.62 -16.29
C LEU A 261 -8.13 -23.47 -17.51
N SER A 262 -8.72 -22.88 -18.56
CA SER A 262 -9.02 -23.57 -19.83
C SER A 262 -7.77 -24.23 -20.41
N SER A 263 -6.66 -23.49 -20.43
CA SER A 263 -5.40 -24.00 -21.01
C SER A 263 -4.86 -25.17 -20.21
N PHE A 264 -4.93 -25.08 -18.88
CA PHE A 264 -4.47 -26.13 -17.99
C PHE A 264 -5.34 -27.39 -18.08
N LEU A 265 -6.68 -27.23 -18.05
CA LEU A 265 -7.63 -28.34 -18.14
C LEU A 265 -7.53 -29.05 -19.50
N TYR A 266 -7.51 -28.29 -20.61
CA TYR A 266 -7.43 -28.87 -21.94
C TYR A 266 -6.10 -29.58 -22.18
N SER A 267 -5.00 -28.98 -21.74
CA SER A 267 -3.68 -29.60 -21.76
C SER A 267 -3.62 -30.88 -20.93
N SER A 268 -4.24 -30.89 -19.73
CA SER A 268 -4.32 -32.05 -18.87
C SER A 268 -5.09 -33.20 -19.53
N TYR A 269 -6.21 -32.88 -20.21
CA TYR A 269 -6.98 -33.83 -20.99
C TYR A 269 -6.14 -34.48 -22.10
N LEU A 270 -5.50 -33.67 -22.96
CA LEU A 270 -4.68 -34.19 -24.06
C LEU A 270 -3.51 -35.05 -23.59
N ASN A 271 -2.97 -34.74 -22.41
CA ASN A 271 -1.86 -35.48 -21.80
C ASN A 271 -2.30 -36.61 -20.86
N ARG A 272 -3.61 -36.85 -20.72
CA ARG A 272 -4.20 -37.87 -19.84
C ARG A 272 -3.65 -37.81 -18.41
N MET A 273 -3.53 -36.59 -17.86
CA MET A 273 -3.11 -36.36 -16.48
C MET A 273 -4.33 -36.17 -15.57
N PRO A 274 -4.74 -37.19 -14.79
CA PRO A 274 -5.93 -37.07 -13.95
C PRO A 274 -5.81 -35.89 -12.98
N LEU A 275 -6.93 -35.21 -12.75
CA LEU A 275 -6.97 -34.04 -11.87
C LEU A 275 -7.89 -34.30 -10.69
N LEU A 276 -7.60 -33.66 -9.57
CA LEU A 276 -8.45 -33.58 -8.39
C LEU A 276 -8.92 -32.13 -8.27
N LEU A 277 -10.17 -31.89 -8.67
CA LEU A 277 -10.83 -30.59 -8.56
C LEU A 277 -11.41 -30.46 -7.15
N ALA A 278 -10.78 -29.61 -6.34
CA ALA A 278 -11.17 -29.39 -4.94
C ALA A 278 -11.75 -27.98 -4.77
N GLY A 279 -12.92 -27.87 -4.13
CA GLY A 279 -13.58 -26.60 -3.85
C GLY A 279 -14.91 -26.38 -4.62
N PRO A 280 -15.41 -25.14 -4.65
CA PRO A 280 -16.69 -24.79 -5.27
C PRO A 280 -16.72 -25.07 -6.78
N ASN A 281 -17.91 -25.36 -7.29
CA ASN A 281 -18.18 -25.57 -8.72
C ASN A 281 -17.37 -26.68 -9.41
N ALA A 282 -16.65 -27.53 -8.68
CA ALA A 282 -15.83 -28.62 -9.26
C ALA A 282 -16.59 -29.50 -10.26
N LYS A 283 -17.85 -29.85 -9.97
CA LYS A 283 -18.70 -30.61 -10.90
C LYS A 283 -19.05 -29.81 -12.16
N ALA A 284 -19.36 -28.52 -12.03
CA ALA A 284 -19.69 -27.66 -13.17
C ALA A 284 -18.47 -27.45 -14.09
N ILE A 285 -17.27 -27.33 -13.51
CA ILE A 285 -16.01 -27.26 -14.26
C ILE A 285 -15.76 -28.57 -15.03
N ALA A 286 -16.02 -29.72 -14.41
CA ALA A 286 -15.93 -31.02 -15.06
C ALA A 286 -16.97 -31.17 -16.19
N ASP A 287 -18.20 -30.70 -15.97
CA ASP A 287 -19.24 -30.66 -17.00
C ASP A 287 -18.86 -29.75 -18.16
N ALA A 288 -18.33 -28.55 -17.91
CA ALA A 288 -17.87 -27.63 -18.95
C ALA A 288 -16.81 -28.29 -19.85
N LEU A 289 -15.81 -28.95 -19.24
CA LEU A 289 -14.77 -29.65 -20.00
C LEU A 289 -15.34 -30.80 -20.85
N SER A 290 -16.22 -31.61 -20.27
CA SER A 290 -16.86 -32.73 -20.98
C SER A 290 -17.82 -32.25 -22.07
N MET A 291 -18.61 -31.21 -21.82
CA MET A 291 -19.53 -30.63 -22.79
C MET A 291 -18.77 -30.12 -24.01
N THR A 292 -17.66 -29.42 -23.78
CA THR A 292 -16.82 -28.90 -24.87
C THR A 292 -16.14 -30.01 -25.69
N ILE A 293 -15.68 -31.09 -25.06
CA ILE A 293 -14.84 -32.11 -25.72
C ILE A 293 -15.66 -33.31 -26.22
N CYS A 294 -16.58 -33.79 -25.40
CA CYS A 294 -17.38 -35.00 -25.63
C CYS A 294 -18.80 -34.69 -26.11
N GLY A 295 -19.24 -33.42 -26.09
CA GLY A 295 -20.59 -33.02 -26.47
C GLY A 295 -21.69 -33.42 -25.46
N GLN A 296 -21.28 -33.86 -24.26
CA GLN A 296 -22.17 -34.31 -23.19
C GLN A 296 -21.61 -33.94 -21.82
N LYS A 297 -22.46 -33.87 -20.80
CA LYS A 297 -22.01 -33.72 -19.40
C LYS A 297 -21.07 -34.86 -19.02
N VAL A 298 -20.25 -34.66 -17.99
CA VAL A 298 -19.26 -35.68 -17.61
C VAL A 298 -19.96 -36.91 -17.04
N ASP A 299 -19.49 -38.11 -17.44
CA ASP A 299 -19.91 -39.35 -16.78
C ASP A 299 -19.59 -39.27 -15.29
N LEU A 300 -20.43 -39.83 -14.43
CA LEU A 300 -20.29 -39.69 -12.99
C LEU A 300 -20.27 -41.05 -12.30
N LEU A 301 -19.13 -41.37 -11.67
CA LEU A 301 -19.02 -42.45 -10.71
C LEU A 301 -19.20 -41.89 -9.29
N LYS A 302 -20.17 -42.42 -8.55
CA LYS A 302 -20.39 -42.07 -7.15
C LYS A 302 -19.94 -43.21 -6.24
N CYS A 303 -18.91 -42.96 -5.44
CA CYS A 303 -18.33 -43.93 -4.52
C CYS A 303 -19.00 -43.85 -3.14
N TYR A 304 -20.24 -44.34 -3.03
CA TYR A 304 -20.97 -44.44 -1.75
C TYR A 304 -21.33 -45.90 -1.45
N GLY A 305 -20.92 -46.38 -0.27
CA GLY A 305 -21.19 -47.75 0.16
C GLY A 305 -20.31 -48.78 -0.57
N GLU A 306 -20.85 -49.96 -0.82
CA GLU A 306 -20.10 -51.11 -1.33
C GLU A 306 -19.71 -50.95 -2.81
N GLN A 307 -18.56 -51.53 -3.17
CA GLN A 307 -18.12 -51.59 -4.56
C GLN A 307 -19.15 -52.32 -5.44
N ASP A 308 -19.30 -51.80 -6.66
CA ASP A 308 -20.14 -52.40 -7.69
C ASP A 308 -19.34 -52.67 -8.95
N SER A 309 -19.31 -53.94 -9.39
CA SER A 309 -18.49 -54.37 -10.52
C SER A 309 -18.97 -53.79 -11.85
N GLU A 310 -20.27 -53.55 -12.01
CA GLU A 310 -20.82 -52.94 -13.23
C GLU A 310 -20.42 -51.46 -13.28
N ALA A 311 -20.57 -50.74 -12.16
CA ALA A 311 -20.13 -49.35 -12.08
C ALA A 311 -18.62 -49.18 -12.35
N ILE A 312 -17.78 -50.11 -11.86
CA ILE A 312 -16.33 -50.10 -12.14
C ILE A 312 -16.06 -50.40 -13.63
N SER A 313 -16.78 -51.35 -14.24
CA SER A 313 -16.63 -51.66 -15.67
C SER A 313 -16.95 -50.44 -16.53
N SER A 314 -18.07 -49.77 -16.26
CA SER A 314 -18.45 -48.54 -16.96
C SER A 314 -17.44 -47.41 -16.73
N PHE A 315 -16.89 -47.30 -15.53
CA PHE A 315 -15.79 -46.36 -15.25
C PHE A 315 -14.54 -46.64 -16.11
N VAL A 316 -14.14 -47.90 -16.28
CA VAL A 316 -12.95 -48.27 -17.08
C VAL A 316 -13.15 -47.96 -18.57
N GLU A 317 -14.38 -48.13 -19.07
CA GLU A 317 -14.77 -47.90 -20.46
C GLU A 317 -15.00 -46.42 -20.82
N SER A 318 -15.24 -45.56 -19.83
CA SER A 318 -15.53 -44.13 -20.05
C SER A 318 -14.29 -43.34 -20.51
N ASP A 319 -14.49 -42.53 -21.56
CA ASP A 319 -13.48 -41.61 -22.12
C ASP A 319 -13.16 -40.43 -21.19
N MET A 320 -14.17 -39.94 -20.45
CA MET A 320 -14.03 -38.89 -19.46
C MET A 320 -15.04 -39.09 -18.32
N VAL A 321 -14.53 -39.20 -17.10
CA VAL A 321 -15.36 -39.53 -15.93
C VAL A 321 -14.98 -38.70 -14.72
N ALA A 322 -15.99 -38.19 -14.05
CA ALA A 322 -15.88 -37.58 -12.74
C ALA A 322 -16.10 -38.62 -11.64
N VAL A 323 -15.24 -38.62 -10.63
CA VAL A 323 -15.33 -39.50 -9.47
C VAL A 323 -15.70 -38.67 -8.25
N GLN A 324 -16.90 -38.89 -7.73
CA GLN A 324 -17.37 -38.26 -6.50
C GLN A 324 -17.04 -39.13 -5.29
N ASN A 325 -16.57 -38.48 -4.22
CA ASN A 325 -16.07 -39.13 -3.01
C ASN A 325 -14.82 -40.01 -3.26
N PRO A 326 -13.75 -39.45 -3.86
CA PRO A 326 -12.56 -40.19 -4.28
C PRO A 326 -11.64 -40.61 -3.12
N PHE A 327 -12.03 -40.40 -1.86
CA PHE A 327 -11.28 -40.83 -0.68
C PHE A 327 -12.00 -41.90 0.13
N HIS A 328 -13.14 -42.40 -0.36
CA HIS A 328 -13.77 -43.57 0.23
C HIS A 328 -12.75 -44.73 0.27
N PRO A 329 -12.61 -45.46 1.40
CA PRO A 329 -11.57 -46.50 1.55
C PRO A 329 -11.56 -47.52 0.42
N ASP A 330 -12.76 -47.91 -0.03
CA ASP A 330 -12.92 -48.84 -1.14
C ASP A 330 -12.46 -48.25 -2.48
N TRP A 331 -12.58 -46.92 -2.68
CA TRP A 331 -12.06 -46.27 -3.88
C TRP A 331 -10.54 -46.28 -3.92
N VAL A 332 -9.88 -46.06 -2.79
CA VAL A 332 -8.41 -46.07 -2.72
C VAL A 332 -7.85 -47.42 -3.20
N SER A 333 -8.55 -48.52 -2.90
CA SER A 333 -8.20 -49.85 -3.42
C SER A 333 -8.45 -50.01 -4.93
N CYS A 334 -9.33 -49.19 -5.51
CA CYS A 334 -9.67 -49.18 -6.93
C CYS A 334 -8.81 -48.24 -7.78
N ILE A 335 -8.03 -47.33 -7.20
CA ILE A 335 -7.11 -46.42 -7.94
C ILE A 335 -6.17 -47.18 -8.89
N SER A 336 -5.86 -48.45 -8.58
CA SER A 336 -5.04 -49.31 -9.44
C SER A 336 -5.74 -49.77 -10.72
N HIS A 337 -7.06 -49.63 -10.83
CA HIS A 337 -7.78 -49.97 -12.05
C HIS A 337 -7.50 -48.90 -13.10
N PRO A 338 -6.95 -49.27 -14.26
CA PRO A 338 -6.68 -48.32 -15.32
C PRO A 338 -8.02 -47.82 -15.88
N ASN A 339 -8.28 -46.52 -15.78
CA ASN A 339 -9.21 -45.85 -16.68
C ASN A 339 -8.42 -45.49 -17.94
N ASN A 340 -8.92 -45.90 -19.10
CA ASN A 340 -8.26 -45.63 -20.38
C ASN A 340 -8.46 -44.18 -20.86
N GLY A 341 -9.43 -43.48 -20.26
CA GLY A 341 -9.81 -42.10 -20.54
C GLY A 341 -9.13 -41.06 -19.64
N PHE A 342 -9.89 -40.02 -19.29
CA PHE A 342 -9.48 -38.90 -18.46
C PHE A 342 -10.35 -38.81 -17.19
N ALA A 343 -9.74 -38.98 -16.02
CA ALA A 343 -10.45 -38.97 -14.74
C ALA A 343 -10.34 -37.63 -14.02
N LEU A 344 -11.47 -37.15 -13.50
CA LEU A 344 -11.61 -35.93 -12.69
C LEU A 344 -12.14 -36.32 -11.30
N TRP A 345 -11.30 -36.25 -10.28
CA TRP A 345 -11.73 -36.50 -8.91
C TRP A 345 -12.35 -35.23 -8.34
N LEU A 346 -13.52 -35.35 -7.71
CA LEU A 346 -14.27 -34.21 -7.20
C LEU A 346 -14.28 -34.23 -5.67
N HIS A 347 -13.84 -33.12 -5.08
CA HIS A 347 -13.87 -32.94 -3.63
C HIS A 347 -14.41 -31.54 -3.26
N PRO A 348 -15.31 -31.40 -2.27
CA PRO A 348 -15.92 -30.11 -1.95
C PRO A 348 -15.00 -29.12 -1.23
N PHE A 349 -14.00 -29.60 -0.47
CA PHE A 349 -13.15 -28.76 0.39
C PHE A 349 -11.67 -28.94 0.09
N THR A 350 -10.91 -27.85 0.08
CA THR A 350 -9.47 -27.88 -0.18
C THR A 350 -8.68 -28.29 1.06
N GLU A 351 -9.15 -27.89 2.23
CA GLU A 351 -8.52 -28.09 3.54
C GLU A 351 -8.44 -29.56 3.92
N ASP A 352 -9.49 -30.33 3.58
CA ASP A 352 -9.54 -31.78 3.78
C ASP A 352 -8.42 -32.51 3.04
N LEU A 353 -7.91 -31.93 1.95
CA LEU A 353 -6.77 -32.54 1.27
C LEU A 353 -5.52 -32.54 2.15
N GLN A 354 -5.32 -31.57 3.05
CA GLN A 354 -4.10 -31.52 3.87
C GLN A 354 -3.96 -32.74 4.81
N ILE A 355 -5.08 -33.38 5.19
CA ILE A 355 -5.09 -34.58 6.04
C ILE A 355 -4.99 -35.89 5.23
N GLU A 356 -5.18 -35.83 3.91
CA GLU A 356 -5.10 -37.00 3.05
C GLU A 356 -3.65 -37.44 2.77
N PRO A 357 -3.40 -38.73 2.53
CA PRO A 357 -2.06 -39.21 2.18
C PRO A 357 -1.52 -38.53 0.92
N ARG A 358 -0.39 -37.82 1.04
CA ARG A 358 0.25 -37.09 -0.08
C ARG A 358 0.55 -37.94 -1.32
N SER A 359 0.71 -39.25 -1.17
CA SER A 359 0.90 -40.18 -2.29
C SER A 359 -0.29 -40.21 -3.24
N LEU A 360 -1.50 -39.86 -2.79
CA LEU A 360 -2.69 -39.78 -3.66
C LEU A 360 -2.51 -38.75 -4.77
N TYR A 361 -1.77 -37.65 -4.52
CA TYR A 361 -1.50 -36.62 -5.52
C TYR A 361 -0.53 -37.06 -6.61
N HIS A 362 0.03 -38.26 -6.51
CA HIS A 362 0.80 -38.88 -7.59
C HIS A 362 -0.11 -39.59 -8.61
N TYR A 363 -1.39 -39.78 -8.29
CA TYR A 363 -2.41 -40.40 -9.14
C TYR A 363 -3.33 -39.36 -9.78
N ALA A 364 -3.83 -38.39 -8.99
CA ALA A 364 -4.63 -37.27 -9.45
C ALA A 364 -4.07 -35.95 -8.94
N TYR A 365 -3.75 -35.04 -9.85
CA TYR A 365 -3.08 -33.79 -9.52
C TYR A 365 -4.06 -32.74 -8.97
N PRO A 366 -3.80 -32.13 -7.80
CA PRO A 366 -4.73 -31.21 -7.15
C PRO A 366 -4.85 -29.87 -7.88
N VAL A 367 -6.09 -29.38 -8.01
CA VAL A 367 -6.45 -28.05 -8.53
C VAL A 367 -7.47 -27.44 -7.59
N PHE A 368 -7.12 -26.31 -6.98
CA PHE A 368 -8.01 -25.59 -6.07
C PHE A 368 -8.92 -24.68 -6.88
N THR A 369 -10.19 -25.06 -6.96
CA THR A 369 -11.20 -24.37 -7.78
C THR A 369 -11.61 -23.02 -7.19
N GLU A 370 -11.52 -22.88 -5.87
CA GLU A 370 -11.78 -21.62 -5.17
C GLU A 370 -10.88 -20.46 -5.62
N CYS A 371 -9.69 -20.74 -6.17
CA CYS A 371 -8.80 -19.72 -6.74
C CYS A 371 -9.40 -19.03 -7.97
N PHE A 372 -10.39 -19.65 -8.61
CA PHE A 372 -10.88 -19.27 -9.93
C PHE A 372 -12.37 -18.91 -9.95
N VAL A 373 -13.13 -19.39 -8.96
CA VAL A 373 -14.59 -19.25 -8.89
C VAL A 373 -14.97 -17.94 -8.22
N ASP A 374 -15.78 -17.11 -8.89
CA ASP A 374 -16.35 -15.88 -8.31
C ASP A 374 -17.88 -15.81 -8.40
N GLN A 375 -18.52 -16.79 -9.06
CA GLN A 375 -19.96 -16.82 -9.32
C GLN A 375 -20.55 -18.23 -9.20
N LEU A 376 -21.88 -18.29 -9.03
CA LEU A 376 -22.62 -19.55 -9.13
C LEU A 376 -22.64 -20.05 -10.58
N PRO A 377 -22.62 -21.38 -10.80
CA PRO A 377 -22.62 -21.93 -12.14
C PRO A 377 -24.01 -21.81 -12.79
N SER A 378 -24.04 -21.52 -14.09
CA SER A 378 -25.21 -21.51 -14.97
C SER A 378 -25.10 -22.66 -15.97
N ALA A 379 -24.96 -23.89 -15.46
CA ALA A 379 -24.57 -25.06 -16.25
C ALA A 379 -25.60 -25.46 -17.32
N GLU A 380 -26.88 -25.09 -17.16
CA GLU A 380 -27.91 -25.29 -18.17
C GLU A 380 -27.66 -24.54 -19.50
N ASN A 381 -26.84 -23.50 -19.47
CA ASN A 381 -26.55 -22.67 -20.64
C ASN A 381 -25.27 -23.06 -21.37
N MET A 382 -24.60 -24.15 -20.95
CA MET A 382 -23.36 -24.61 -21.59
C MET A 382 -23.64 -25.18 -22.98
N ASP A 383 -22.72 -24.89 -23.90
CA ASP A 383 -22.79 -25.36 -25.28
C ASP A 383 -21.96 -26.63 -25.45
N ALA A 384 -22.52 -27.60 -26.17
CA ALA A 384 -21.87 -28.86 -26.50
C ALA A 384 -21.00 -28.70 -27.75
N GLY A 385 -19.73 -29.04 -27.64
CA GLY A 385 -18.83 -29.04 -28.78
C GLY A 385 -19.13 -30.20 -29.72
N GLN A 386 -19.21 -29.91 -31.01
CA GLN A 386 -19.36 -30.89 -32.07
C GLN A 386 -18.22 -30.74 -33.08
N GLU A 387 -17.42 -31.79 -33.27
CA GLU A 387 -16.41 -31.81 -34.33
C GLU A 387 -17.11 -31.77 -35.70
N THR A 388 -16.96 -30.65 -36.41
CA THR A 388 -17.59 -30.45 -37.73
C THR A 388 -16.76 -31.00 -38.87
N VAL A 389 -15.44 -31.00 -38.71
CA VAL A 389 -14.45 -31.50 -39.65
C VAL A 389 -13.28 -32.04 -38.85
N LYS A 390 -12.69 -33.15 -39.29
CA LYS A 390 -11.46 -33.67 -38.68
C LYS A 390 -10.32 -32.66 -38.86
N TYR A 391 -9.80 -32.11 -37.76
CA TYR A 391 -8.73 -31.12 -37.78
C TYR A 391 -7.43 -31.59 -37.13
N ASP A 392 -6.34 -30.90 -37.45
CA ASP A 392 -5.03 -31.13 -36.86
C ASP A 392 -5.08 -30.89 -35.34
N GLU A 393 -4.67 -31.89 -34.56
CA GLU A 393 -4.51 -31.78 -33.12
C GLU A 393 -3.51 -30.68 -32.74
N PHE A 394 -3.61 -30.19 -31.50
CA PHE A 394 -2.68 -29.23 -30.93
C PHE A 394 -1.22 -29.71 -31.07
N LYS A 395 -0.34 -28.80 -31.52
CA LYS A 395 1.09 -29.04 -31.67
C LYS A 395 1.86 -28.17 -30.69
N PRO A 396 2.72 -28.76 -29.83
CA PRO A 396 3.51 -27.99 -28.87
C PRO A 396 4.52 -27.10 -29.59
N ASP A 397 4.76 -25.91 -29.03
CA ASP A 397 5.79 -24.99 -29.50
C ASP A 397 6.94 -24.92 -28.48
N PRO A 398 8.18 -25.33 -28.85
CA PRO A 398 9.34 -25.36 -27.95
C PRO A 398 9.72 -24.01 -27.32
N LYS A 399 9.18 -22.90 -27.83
CA LYS A 399 9.36 -21.57 -27.23
C LYS A 399 8.68 -21.44 -25.87
N TYR A 400 7.60 -22.19 -25.64
CA TYR A 400 6.93 -22.26 -24.34
C TYR A 400 7.56 -23.40 -23.53
N ARG A 401 8.13 -23.06 -22.38
CA ARG A 401 8.72 -24.02 -21.44
C ARG A 401 8.18 -23.77 -20.05
N ALA A 402 7.93 -24.84 -19.32
CA ALA A 402 7.51 -24.78 -17.93
C ALA A 402 8.73 -24.72 -16.99
N LYS A 403 8.76 -23.74 -16.09
CA LYS A 403 9.78 -23.62 -15.03
C LYS A 403 9.40 -24.45 -13.79
N VAL A 404 9.51 -25.77 -13.86
CA VAL A 404 9.12 -26.67 -12.75
C VAL A 404 10.22 -26.88 -11.69
N GLY A 405 11.36 -26.19 -11.77
CA GLY A 405 12.50 -26.36 -10.86
C GLY A 405 12.14 -26.29 -9.36
N PRO A 406 11.43 -25.24 -8.91
CA PRO A 406 10.95 -25.13 -7.54
C PRO A 406 9.99 -26.26 -7.14
N VAL A 407 9.07 -26.65 -8.04
CA VAL A 407 8.09 -27.73 -7.82
C VAL A 407 8.78 -29.07 -7.54
N LYS A 408 9.95 -29.34 -8.13
CA LYS A 408 10.71 -30.59 -7.90
C LYS A 408 11.04 -30.82 -6.42
N LYS A 409 11.12 -29.75 -5.61
CA LYS A 409 11.44 -29.80 -4.17
C LYS A 409 10.22 -30.13 -3.29
N LEU A 410 9.03 -30.25 -3.88
CA LEU A 410 7.77 -30.44 -3.16
C LEU A 410 7.34 -31.91 -3.05
N GLY A 411 8.15 -32.87 -3.50
CA GLY A 411 7.96 -34.30 -3.19
C GLY A 411 7.01 -35.05 -4.13
N LEU A 412 6.78 -34.54 -5.34
CA LEU A 412 6.09 -35.28 -6.40
C LEU A 412 6.95 -36.44 -6.93
N SER A 413 6.29 -37.54 -7.33
CA SER A 413 6.97 -38.61 -8.07
C SER A 413 7.54 -38.09 -9.39
N ARG A 414 8.60 -38.73 -9.89
CA ARG A 414 9.22 -38.36 -11.18
C ARG A 414 8.23 -38.46 -12.34
N LEU A 415 7.29 -39.42 -12.30
CA LEU A 415 6.26 -39.58 -13.32
C LEU A 415 5.29 -38.40 -13.31
N MET A 416 4.74 -38.05 -12.15
CA MET A 416 3.80 -36.94 -12.02
C MET A 416 4.47 -35.61 -12.37
N LEU A 417 5.70 -35.40 -11.93
CA LEU A 417 6.47 -34.21 -12.26
C LEU A 417 6.68 -34.05 -13.77
N ASN A 418 7.03 -35.13 -14.48
CA ASN A 418 7.19 -35.09 -15.94
C ASN A 418 5.87 -34.81 -16.66
N ARG A 419 4.75 -35.35 -16.16
CA ARG A 419 3.41 -35.06 -16.70
C ARG A 419 3.05 -33.61 -16.49
N LEU A 420 3.23 -33.09 -15.28
CA LEU A 420 2.96 -31.70 -14.94
C LEU A 420 3.84 -30.74 -15.77
N GLU A 421 5.13 -31.03 -15.94
CA GLU A 421 6.03 -30.22 -16.77
C GLU A 421 5.54 -30.13 -18.22
N LYS A 422 5.08 -31.24 -18.79
CA LYS A 422 4.49 -31.26 -20.13
C LYS A 422 3.16 -30.50 -20.19
N VAL A 423 2.26 -30.75 -19.25
CA VAL A 423 0.95 -30.09 -19.18
C VAL A 423 1.11 -28.57 -19.07
N LEU A 424 1.99 -28.09 -18.20
CA LEU A 424 2.25 -26.66 -18.03
C LEU A 424 2.83 -26.04 -19.30
N ALA A 425 3.75 -26.73 -20.00
CA ALA A 425 4.33 -26.22 -21.24
C ALA A 425 3.28 -26.11 -22.36
N ASP A 426 2.47 -27.14 -22.53
CA ASP A 426 1.38 -27.19 -23.51
C ASP A 426 0.30 -26.12 -23.18
N ALA A 427 -0.07 -25.98 -21.90
CA ALA A 427 -1.03 -24.97 -21.43
C ALA A 427 -0.53 -23.54 -21.70
N LYS A 428 0.76 -23.26 -21.44
CA LYS A 428 1.36 -21.96 -21.78
C LYS A 428 1.31 -21.68 -23.28
N CYS A 429 1.51 -22.71 -24.09
CA CYS A 429 1.42 -22.60 -25.54
C CYS A 429 -0.01 -22.32 -26.02
N MET A 430 -1.01 -23.02 -25.47
CA MET A 430 -2.43 -22.84 -25.82
C MET A 430 -2.92 -21.43 -25.44
N GLY A 431 -2.68 -21.01 -24.20
CA GLY A 431 -3.11 -19.70 -23.70
C GLY A 431 -2.20 -18.54 -24.10
N ALA A 432 -1.12 -18.80 -24.85
CA ALA A 432 -0.07 -17.84 -25.19
C ALA A 432 0.54 -17.11 -23.96
N ILE A 433 0.71 -17.83 -22.84
CA ILE A 433 1.19 -17.28 -21.56
C ILE A 433 2.71 -17.41 -21.48
N SER A 434 3.40 -16.27 -21.47
CA SER A 434 4.86 -16.19 -21.43
C SER A 434 5.44 -15.98 -20.03
N ASP A 435 4.64 -15.46 -19.10
CA ASP A 435 5.00 -15.24 -17.70
C ASP A 435 5.01 -16.56 -16.89
N THR A 436 5.25 -16.49 -15.59
CA THR A 436 5.34 -17.68 -14.69
C THR A 436 4.06 -17.98 -13.92
N SER A 437 2.96 -17.29 -14.23
CA SER A 437 1.68 -17.43 -13.52
C SER A 437 1.11 -18.84 -13.57
N MET A 438 1.28 -19.52 -14.70
CA MET A 438 0.80 -20.90 -14.89
C MET A 438 1.54 -21.87 -13.94
N GLU A 439 2.86 -21.75 -13.84
CA GLU A 439 3.66 -22.55 -12.91
C GLU A 439 3.37 -22.21 -11.44
N CYS A 440 3.06 -20.95 -11.16
CA CYS A 440 2.69 -20.48 -9.82
C CYS A 440 1.37 -21.09 -9.35
N LEU A 441 0.29 -20.89 -10.11
CA LEU A 441 -1.07 -21.31 -9.75
C LEU A 441 -1.24 -22.83 -9.77
N PHE A 442 -0.73 -23.49 -10.80
CA PHE A 442 -0.99 -24.92 -10.99
C PHE A 442 0.19 -25.79 -10.58
N GLY A 443 1.39 -25.24 -10.41
CA GLY A 443 2.56 -26.01 -9.97
C GLY A 443 2.86 -25.82 -8.48
N MET A 444 3.08 -24.57 -8.08
CA MET A 444 3.58 -24.23 -6.75
C MET A 444 2.48 -24.19 -5.70
N LEU A 445 1.41 -23.45 -5.95
CA LEU A 445 0.36 -23.19 -4.97
C LEU A 445 -0.24 -24.49 -4.36
N PRO A 446 -0.77 -25.44 -5.15
CA PRO A 446 -1.43 -26.61 -4.57
C PRO A 446 -0.44 -27.46 -3.77
N MET A 447 0.78 -27.60 -4.29
CA MET A 447 1.80 -28.43 -3.65
C MET A 447 2.39 -27.79 -2.40
N CYS A 448 2.54 -26.47 -2.35
CA CYS A 448 2.99 -25.76 -1.15
C CYS A 448 1.95 -25.87 -0.03
N VAL A 449 0.68 -25.61 -0.33
CA VAL A 449 -0.42 -25.70 0.65
C VAL A 449 -0.55 -27.12 1.20
N LEU A 450 -0.64 -28.13 0.34
CA LEU A 450 -0.77 -29.53 0.76
C LEU A 450 0.48 -30.08 1.45
N SER A 451 1.64 -29.45 1.22
CA SER A 451 2.89 -29.83 1.88
C SER A 451 3.15 -29.09 3.19
N GLY A 452 2.35 -28.07 3.53
CA GLY A 452 2.64 -27.16 4.65
C GLY A 452 3.93 -26.36 4.43
N LYS A 453 4.21 -25.97 3.18
CA LYS A 453 5.44 -25.27 2.75
C LYS A 453 5.12 -23.88 2.18
N GLN A 454 4.22 -23.13 2.82
CA GLN A 454 3.84 -21.78 2.41
C GLN A 454 5.03 -20.81 2.34
N GLU A 455 6.06 -21.00 3.17
CA GLU A 455 7.32 -20.24 3.09
C GLU A 455 7.95 -20.29 1.69
N ALA A 456 7.88 -21.43 0.99
CA ALA A 456 8.40 -21.56 -0.36
C ALA A 456 7.59 -20.77 -1.40
N LEU A 457 6.32 -20.47 -1.09
CA LEU A 457 5.49 -19.58 -1.90
C LEU A 457 5.86 -18.12 -1.67
N ALA A 458 6.13 -17.73 -0.42
CA ALA A 458 6.64 -16.39 -0.08
C ALA A 458 8.00 -16.11 -0.73
N GLU A 459 8.96 -17.05 -0.63
CA GLU A 459 10.26 -16.94 -1.31
C GLU A 459 10.12 -16.80 -2.83
N LEU A 460 9.11 -17.45 -3.42
CA LEU A 460 8.84 -17.34 -4.85
C LEU A 460 8.31 -15.95 -5.21
N LEU A 461 7.39 -15.39 -4.43
CA LEU A 461 6.86 -14.04 -4.65
C LEU A 461 7.95 -12.96 -4.50
N ASP A 462 8.90 -13.15 -3.59
CA ASP A 462 10.04 -12.23 -3.41
C ASP A 462 11.03 -12.29 -4.59
N SER A 463 11.21 -13.47 -5.18
CA SER A 463 12.26 -13.71 -6.19
C SER A 463 11.81 -13.58 -7.64
N GLU A 464 10.58 -13.98 -7.97
CA GLU A 464 10.05 -14.00 -9.34
C GLU A 464 9.11 -12.81 -9.58
N LYS A 465 9.55 -11.88 -10.44
CA LYS A 465 8.81 -10.65 -10.77
C LYS A 465 7.92 -10.80 -11.99
N ASN A 466 8.09 -11.87 -12.77
CA ASN A 466 7.32 -12.11 -13.98
C ASN A 466 6.06 -12.95 -13.68
N ILE A 467 5.18 -12.41 -12.86
CA ILE A 467 3.90 -12.99 -12.44
C ILE A 467 2.83 -11.90 -12.61
N LYS A 468 1.63 -12.27 -13.07
CA LYS A 468 0.51 -11.31 -13.15
C LYS A 468 0.06 -10.85 -11.76
N SER A 469 -0.43 -9.62 -11.67
CA SER A 469 -0.87 -9.00 -10.40
C SER A 469 -1.96 -9.80 -9.69
N GLU A 470 -2.93 -10.31 -10.45
CA GLU A 470 -4.06 -11.06 -9.89
C GLU A 470 -3.57 -12.37 -9.29
N VAL A 471 -2.60 -13.02 -9.93
CA VAL A 471 -1.98 -14.26 -9.47
C VAL A 471 -1.17 -14.01 -8.21
N GLN A 472 -0.40 -12.92 -8.15
CA GLN A 472 0.33 -12.55 -6.94
C GLN A 472 -0.60 -12.34 -5.75
N ALA A 473 -1.73 -11.64 -5.96
CA ALA A 473 -2.73 -11.44 -4.92
C ALA A 473 -3.33 -12.76 -4.43
N GLU A 474 -3.66 -13.68 -5.35
CA GLU A 474 -4.19 -14.99 -4.97
C GLU A 474 -3.16 -15.84 -4.22
N LEU A 475 -1.89 -15.84 -4.64
CA LEU A 475 -0.84 -16.53 -3.90
C LEU A 475 -0.65 -15.95 -2.49
N GLN A 476 -0.72 -14.62 -2.36
CA GLN A 476 -0.55 -13.93 -1.08
C GLN A 476 -1.66 -14.32 -0.08
N ARG A 477 -2.90 -14.50 -0.55
CA ARG A 477 -4.02 -14.97 0.27
C ARG A 477 -3.68 -16.27 1.02
N TYR A 478 -3.10 -17.24 0.34
CA TYR A 478 -2.70 -18.54 0.93
C TYR A 478 -1.44 -18.50 1.81
N ILE A 479 -0.71 -17.38 1.84
CA ILE A 479 0.43 -17.19 2.75
C ILE A 479 -0.05 -16.58 4.07
N GLU A 480 -1.12 -15.78 4.03
CA GLU A 480 -1.68 -15.09 5.19
C GLU A 480 -2.67 -15.94 6.00
N GLU A 481 -3.24 -16.98 5.38
CA GLU A 481 -4.03 -18.06 6.01
C GLU A 481 -3.14 -19.07 6.74
#